data_AF-A0A732KYV6-F1
#
_entry.id   AF-A0A732KYV6-F1
#
_cell.length_a   1.000
_cell.length_b   1.000
_cell.length_c   1.000
_cell.angle_alpha   90.00
_cell.angle_beta   90.00
_cell.angle_gamma   90.00
#
_symmetry.space_group_name_H-M   'P 1'
#
loop_
_entity.id
_entity.type
_entity.pdbx_description
1 polymer ?
#
loop_
_entity_poly.entity_id
_entity_poly.type
_entity_poly.pdbx_seq_one_letter_code
_entity_poly.pdbx_strand_id
1 'polypeptide(L)'
;MSGGKLPEGWATSTINEMCNLNPKLKLDDDLDVGFMPMAGVPTTYLGKCNFETKKWSEVKKGFTQFQNDDVIFAKITPCFENGKAVVIKEFPNGYGAGSTEYYVLRSINGLINPHWLFALVKTKDFLTNGALNMSGSVGHKRVTKEFLENYGVPVPPLAEQKVIAEKLDTLLAQVDSTKARLEQIPQILKRFRQSVIVAAVNGQLTKELHKKNKFKLTELNISIPSLWKISEIGQFADVKGGKRLPKGESLIAENTGFPYIRAGQLKNGTVLPEGQLYLEEYIQKSISRYTVSSGDLYITIVGACIGDAGIIPDVYNNANLTENAAKICNLNENIFNRFLSLWLRSSYLQD
;
A
#
# COMPACT_ATOMS: atom_id res chain seq x y z
N MET A 1 -19.02 2.99 -29.38
CA MET A 1 -19.05 4.47 -29.43
C MET A 1 -20.49 4.96 -29.43
N SER A 2 -20.88 5.77 -28.44
CA SER A 2 -22.16 6.48 -28.41
C SER A 2 -22.19 7.50 -29.56
N GLY A 3 -23.16 7.38 -30.48
CA GLY A 3 -23.32 8.23 -31.66
C GLY A 3 -23.78 9.66 -31.35
N GLY A 4 -23.02 10.40 -30.54
CA GLY A 4 -23.18 11.83 -30.39
C GLY A 4 -22.57 12.57 -31.57
N LYS A 5 -23.17 13.72 -31.94
CA LYS A 5 -22.59 14.63 -32.92
C LYS A 5 -21.24 15.13 -32.39
N LEU A 6 -20.17 15.00 -33.19
CA LEU A 6 -18.86 15.51 -32.81
C LEU A 6 -18.89 17.04 -32.65
N PRO A 7 -18.06 17.62 -31.75
CA PRO A 7 -17.88 19.06 -31.68
C PRO A 7 -17.45 19.66 -33.03
N GLU A 8 -17.74 20.93 -33.22
CA GLU A 8 -17.31 21.64 -34.42
C GLU A 8 -15.78 21.64 -34.53
N GLY A 9 -15.26 21.36 -35.73
CA GLY A 9 -13.82 21.27 -36.01
C GLY A 9 -13.18 19.90 -35.72
N TRP A 10 -13.91 18.96 -35.13
CA TRP A 10 -13.43 17.60 -34.92
C TRP A 10 -13.65 16.74 -36.17
N ALA A 11 -12.68 15.88 -36.46
CA ALA A 11 -12.75 14.89 -37.53
C ALA A 11 -12.84 13.47 -36.96
N THR A 12 -13.28 12.52 -37.77
CA THR A 12 -13.11 11.10 -37.48
C THR A 12 -11.93 10.59 -38.30
N SER A 13 -11.05 9.82 -37.68
CA SER A 13 -9.93 9.18 -38.37
C SER A 13 -9.59 7.84 -37.72
N THR A 14 -8.76 7.04 -38.35
CA THR A 14 -8.22 5.80 -37.79
C THR A 14 -6.77 5.98 -37.33
N ILE A 15 -6.27 5.09 -36.47
CA ILE A 15 -4.85 5.13 -36.09
C ILE A 15 -3.93 4.98 -37.31
N ASN A 16 -4.32 4.18 -38.32
CA ASN A 16 -3.54 4.00 -39.54
C ASN A 16 -3.39 5.30 -40.36
N GLU A 17 -4.44 6.12 -40.42
CA GLU A 17 -4.40 7.42 -41.12
C GLU A 17 -3.60 8.48 -40.35
N MET A 18 -3.56 8.35 -39.02
CA MET A 18 -2.90 9.32 -38.14
C MET A 18 -1.42 9.02 -37.89
N CYS A 19 -1.03 7.73 -37.91
CA CYS A 19 0.25 7.27 -37.41
C CYS A 19 0.91 6.21 -38.28
N ASN A 20 2.23 6.31 -38.44
CA ASN A 20 3.04 5.20 -38.93
C ASN A 20 3.22 4.15 -37.82
N LEU A 21 2.87 2.89 -38.12
CA LEU A 21 3.04 1.77 -37.21
C LEU A 21 4.44 1.14 -37.34
N ASN A 22 5.16 1.02 -36.23
CA ASN A 22 6.48 0.40 -36.13
C ASN A 22 7.49 0.89 -37.20
N PRO A 23 7.68 2.22 -37.36
CA PRO A 23 8.61 2.76 -38.33
C PRO A 23 10.04 2.28 -38.06
N LYS A 24 10.77 1.96 -39.13
CA LYS A 24 12.17 1.54 -39.04
C LYS A 24 13.10 2.74 -38.97
N LEU A 25 14.18 2.60 -38.22
CA LEU A 25 15.25 3.58 -38.09
C LEU A 25 16.51 3.07 -38.79
N LYS A 26 17.26 4.01 -39.39
CA LYS A 26 18.60 3.79 -39.93
C LYS A 26 19.54 4.77 -39.23
N LEU A 27 20.38 4.24 -38.35
CA LEU A 27 21.28 4.99 -37.49
C LEU A 27 22.68 4.39 -37.59
N ASP A 28 23.68 5.16 -37.16
CA ASP A 28 25.06 4.70 -37.01
C ASP A 28 25.16 3.58 -35.95
N ASP A 29 26.00 2.59 -36.22
CA ASP A 29 26.17 1.40 -35.36
C ASP A 29 26.77 1.73 -33.99
N ASP A 30 27.57 2.78 -33.90
CA ASP A 30 28.25 3.20 -32.67
C ASP A 30 27.44 4.25 -31.87
N LEU A 31 26.25 4.63 -32.36
CA LEU A 31 25.38 5.58 -31.68
C LEU A 31 24.82 5.00 -30.38
N ASP A 32 24.90 5.77 -29.29
CA ASP A 32 24.25 5.40 -28.04
C ASP A 32 22.75 5.66 -28.13
N VAL A 33 21.95 4.65 -27.76
CA VAL A 33 20.50 4.69 -27.77
C VAL A 33 19.93 4.15 -26.46
N GLY A 34 18.69 4.48 -26.14
CA GLY A 34 18.00 3.91 -24.99
C GLY A 34 17.43 2.52 -25.29
N PHE A 35 17.74 1.54 -24.44
CA PHE A 35 17.12 0.21 -24.45
C PHE A 35 16.05 0.12 -23.36
N MET A 36 14.79 -0.03 -23.76
CA MET A 36 13.66 -0.13 -22.82
C MET A 36 13.10 -1.57 -22.79
N PRO A 37 13.35 -2.33 -21.70
CA PRO A 37 12.73 -3.64 -21.50
C PRO A 37 11.26 -3.50 -21.11
N MET A 38 10.49 -4.60 -21.16
CA MET A 38 9.06 -4.59 -20.79
C MET A 38 8.80 -4.10 -19.35
N ALA A 39 9.74 -4.33 -18.44
CA ALA A 39 9.68 -3.81 -17.07
C ALA A 39 9.87 -2.29 -16.98
N GLY A 40 10.49 -1.68 -17.98
CA GLY A 40 10.76 -0.24 -18.06
C GLY A 40 9.57 0.61 -18.50
N VAL A 41 8.48 -0.02 -18.96
CA VAL A 41 7.26 0.69 -19.38
C VAL A 41 6.27 0.77 -18.21
N PRO A 42 5.83 1.99 -17.81
CA PRO A 42 4.91 2.18 -16.72
C PRO A 42 3.48 1.76 -17.07
N THR A 43 2.73 1.34 -16.05
CA THR A 43 1.28 1.12 -16.15
C THR A 43 0.49 2.41 -15.86
N THR A 44 1.01 3.28 -15.00
CA THR A 44 0.39 4.57 -14.65
C THR A 44 0.58 5.62 -15.74
N TYR A 45 -0.23 6.69 -15.71
CA TYR A 45 -0.20 7.77 -16.70
C TYR A 45 1.05 8.64 -16.57
N LEU A 46 1.38 9.06 -15.34
CA LEU A 46 2.58 9.86 -15.02
C LEU A 46 3.78 9.00 -14.56
N GLY A 47 3.77 7.71 -14.90
CA GLY A 47 4.85 6.81 -14.51
C GLY A 47 6.15 7.15 -15.23
N LYS A 48 7.27 6.98 -14.54
CA LYS A 48 8.60 7.15 -15.14
C LYS A 48 8.98 5.93 -15.96
N CYS A 49 9.58 6.16 -17.13
CA CYS A 49 10.21 5.10 -17.89
C CYS A 49 11.57 4.74 -17.27
N ASN A 50 11.94 3.47 -17.36
CA ASN A 50 13.28 3.00 -17.03
C ASN A 50 13.91 2.38 -18.28
N PHE A 51 15.12 2.82 -18.62
CA PHE A 51 15.86 2.32 -19.76
C PHE A 51 17.35 2.25 -19.43
N GLU A 52 18.07 1.46 -20.22
CA GLU A 52 19.53 1.35 -20.18
C GLU A 52 20.11 2.07 -21.41
N THR A 53 21.37 2.51 -21.36
CA THR A 53 22.05 2.98 -22.57
C THR A 53 22.78 1.81 -23.23
N LYS A 54 22.60 1.64 -24.54
CA LYS A 54 23.26 0.60 -25.35
C LYS A 54 23.70 1.15 -26.70
N LYS A 55 24.66 0.49 -27.35
CA LYS A 55 25.01 0.80 -28.74
C LYS A 55 23.92 0.35 -29.71
N TRP A 56 23.67 1.14 -30.75
CA TRP A 56 22.69 0.79 -31.78
C TRP A 56 22.97 -0.57 -32.42
N SER A 57 24.25 -0.90 -32.66
CA SER A 57 24.68 -2.19 -33.20
C SER A 57 24.18 -3.40 -32.41
N GLU A 58 24.02 -3.27 -31.08
CA GLU A 58 23.52 -4.32 -30.19
C GLU A 58 22.01 -4.52 -30.29
N VAL A 59 21.26 -3.46 -30.60
CA VAL A 59 19.79 -3.44 -30.48
C VAL A 59 19.07 -3.21 -31.82
N LYS A 60 19.79 -2.95 -32.91
CA LYS A 60 19.21 -2.72 -34.25
C LYS A 60 18.47 -3.93 -34.82
N LYS A 61 18.81 -5.16 -34.39
CA LYS A 61 18.18 -6.42 -34.79
C LYS A 61 17.52 -7.11 -33.59
N GLY A 62 16.38 -7.76 -33.81
CA GLY A 62 15.68 -8.53 -32.78
C GLY A 62 14.88 -7.69 -31.78
N PHE A 63 14.78 -6.37 -31.97
CA PHE A 63 14.06 -5.45 -31.09
C PHE A 63 13.18 -4.47 -31.88
N THR A 64 12.17 -3.92 -31.21
CA THR A 64 11.32 -2.87 -31.77
C THR A 64 12.02 -1.53 -31.63
N GLN A 65 12.05 -0.74 -32.70
CA GLN A 65 12.78 0.52 -32.81
C GLN A 65 11.81 1.69 -32.65
N PHE A 66 12.22 2.74 -31.96
CA PHE A 66 11.42 3.95 -31.72
C PHE A 66 12.32 5.15 -31.46
N GLN A 67 11.75 6.35 -31.49
CA GLN A 67 12.46 7.61 -31.27
C GLN A 67 11.65 8.51 -30.33
N ASN A 68 12.22 9.64 -29.91
CA ASN A 68 11.49 10.65 -29.15
C ASN A 68 10.18 11.06 -29.85
N ASP A 69 9.16 11.35 -29.05
CA ASP A 69 7.80 11.67 -29.48
C ASP A 69 7.01 10.51 -30.09
N ASP A 70 7.59 9.31 -30.20
CA ASP A 70 6.79 8.10 -30.45
C ASP A 70 5.97 7.73 -29.21
N VAL A 71 4.75 7.25 -29.43
CA VAL A 71 3.96 6.60 -28.39
C VAL A 71 4.13 5.10 -28.52
N ILE A 72 4.61 4.45 -27.46
CA ILE A 72 4.72 3.00 -27.43
C ILE A 72 3.75 2.39 -26.43
N PHE A 73 3.29 1.17 -26.71
CA PHE A 73 2.53 0.38 -25.77
C PHE A 73 2.76 -1.12 -25.97
N ALA A 74 2.61 -1.89 -24.90
CA ALA A 74 2.74 -3.34 -24.94
C ALA A 74 1.56 -3.97 -25.66
N LYS A 75 1.79 -4.94 -26.55
CA LYS A 75 0.72 -5.62 -27.30
C LYS A 75 0.32 -6.98 -26.73
N ILE A 76 1.08 -7.54 -25.80
CA ILE A 76 0.89 -8.88 -25.24
C ILE A 76 0.22 -8.88 -23.87
N THR A 77 -0.56 -9.90 -23.55
CA THR A 77 -1.12 -10.16 -22.21
C THR A 77 -0.01 -10.49 -21.20
N PRO A 78 -0.11 -10.06 -19.92
CA PRO A 78 -1.11 -9.13 -19.37
C PRO A 78 -0.68 -7.65 -19.52
N CYS A 79 0.44 -7.37 -20.20
CA CYS A 79 1.03 -6.03 -20.26
C CYS A 79 0.14 -5.00 -20.99
N PHE A 80 -0.52 -5.42 -22.08
CA PHE A 80 -1.51 -4.59 -22.77
C PHE A 80 -2.69 -4.25 -21.86
N GLU A 81 -3.29 -5.25 -21.22
CA GLU A 81 -4.47 -5.11 -20.35
C GLU A 81 -4.20 -4.24 -19.13
N ASN A 82 -2.97 -4.30 -18.60
CA ASN A 82 -2.48 -3.42 -17.53
C ASN A 82 -2.15 -2.00 -18.01
N GLY A 83 -2.36 -1.69 -19.29
CA GLY A 83 -2.16 -0.37 -19.88
C GLY A 83 -0.70 0.05 -19.97
N LYS A 84 0.25 -0.87 -20.13
CA LYS A 84 1.67 -0.48 -20.30
C LYS A 84 1.86 0.33 -21.58
N ALA A 85 2.11 1.62 -21.41
CA ALA A 85 2.32 2.56 -22.50
C ALA A 85 3.12 3.77 -22.01
N VAL A 86 3.81 4.46 -22.92
CA VAL A 86 4.57 5.68 -22.62
C VAL A 86 4.84 6.50 -23.88
N VAL A 87 4.99 7.82 -23.73
CA VAL A 87 5.59 8.70 -24.75
C VAL A 87 7.11 8.67 -24.57
N ILE A 88 7.85 8.36 -25.62
CA ILE A 88 9.31 8.34 -25.57
C ILE A 88 9.82 9.78 -25.46
N LYS A 89 10.60 10.05 -24.42
CA LYS A 89 11.26 11.33 -24.19
C LYS A 89 12.62 11.13 -23.58
N GLU A 90 13.54 12.03 -23.90
CA GLU A 90 14.85 12.14 -23.24
C GLU A 90 15.73 10.88 -23.39
N PHE A 91 15.55 10.12 -24.47
CA PHE A 91 16.43 8.98 -24.76
C PHE A 91 17.81 9.48 -25.24
N PRO A 92 18.90 8.73 -24.99
CA PRO A 92 20.21 9.02 -25.56
C PRO A 92 20.12 9.24 -27.07
N ASN A 93 20.61 10.39 -27.53
CA ASN A 93 20.54 10.83 -28.94
C ASN A 93 19.12 10.85 -29.55
N GLY A 94 18.07 10.75 -28.73
CA GLY A 94 16.66 10.74 -29.15
C GLY A 94 16.16 9.44 -29.76
N TYR A 95 16.92 8.35 -29.67
CA TYR A 95 16.56 7.07 -30.28
C TYR A 95 16.57 5.93 -29.26
N GLY A 96 15.77 4.90 -29.55
CA GLY A 96 15.70 3.73 -28.69
C GLY A 96 15.25 2.45 -29.39
N ALA A 97 15.43 1.37 -28.65
CA ALA A 97 14.92 0.05 -29.01
C ALA A 97 14.43 -0.68 -27.76
N GLY A 98 13.61 -1.70 -27.93
CA GLY A 98 13.09 -2.47 -26.81
C GLY A 98 12.37 -3.73 -27.23
N SER A 99 11.58 -4.30 -26.32
CA SER A 99 10.85 -5.56 -26.55
C SER A 99 10.18 -5.63 -27.93
N THR A 100 10.24 -6.80 -28.56
CA THR A 100 9.48 -7.12 -29.78
C THR A 100 7.97 -7.08 -29.56
N GLU A 101 7.52 -7.06 -28.30
CA GLU A 101 6.12 -7.03 -27.89
C GLU A 101 5.55 -5.62 -27.76
N TYR A 102 6.18 -4.63 -28.39
CA TYR A 102 5.64 -3.28 -28.52
C TYR A 102 4.90 -3.07 -29.83
N TYR A 103 3.94 -2.14 -29.80
CA TYR A 103 3.58 -1.30 -30.92
C TYR A 103 4.18 0.09 -30.71
N VAL A 104 4.62 0.70 -31.81
CA VAL A 104 5.11 2.07 -31.88
C VAL A 104 4.20 2.86 -32.81
N LEU A 105 3.65 3.95 -32.30
CA LEU A 105 2.84 4.91 -33.04
C LEU A 105 3.67 6.19 -33.23
N ARG A 106 3.96 6.52 -34.48
CA ARG A 106 4.62 7.79 -34.84
C ARG A 106 3.66 8.67 -35.62
N SER A 107 3.40 9.88 -35.11
CA SER A 107 2.53 10.84 -35.78
C SER A 107 2.99 11.12 -37.22
N ILE A 108 2.05 11.14 -38.16
CA ILE A 108 2.29 11.57 -39.53
C ILE A 108 2.27 13.10 -39.58
N ASN A 109 3.32 13.68 -40.19
CA ASN A 109 3.45 15.13 -40.43
C ASN A 109 3.32 16.04 -39.20
N GLY A 110 3.45 15.50 -37.98
CA GLY A 110 3.30 16.26 -36.74
C GLY A 110 1.88 16.79 -36.48
N LEU A 111 0.87 16.25 -37.18
CA LEU A 111 -0.53 16.67 -37.07
C LEU A 111 -1.21 16.14 -35.79
N ILE A 112 -0.58 15.15 -35.13
CA ILE A 112 -1.09 14.52 -33.92
C ILE A 112 -0.10 14.74 -32.78
N ASN A 113 -0.58 15.32 -31.69
CA ASN A 113 0.19 15.49 -30.48
C ASN A 113 0.45 14.13 -29.80
N PRO A 114 1.71 13.76 -29.49
CA PRO A 114 2.04 12.49 -28.86
C PRO A 114 1.39 12.26 -27.49
N HIS A 115 1.20 13.31 -26.68
CA HIS A 115 0.57 13.18 -25.37
C HIS A 115 -0.93 12.95 -25.47
N TRP A 116 -1.58 13.58 -26.45
CA TRP A 116 -2.98 13.29 -26.75
C TRP A 116 -3.15 11.84 -27.24
N LEU A 117 -2.28 11.39 -28.15
CA LEU A 117 -2.28 10.01 -28.64
C LEU A 117 -1.98 8.99 -27.51
N PHE A 118 -1.07 9.33 -26.61
CA PHE A 118 -0.81 8.56 -25.40
C PHE A 118 -2.03 8.47 -24.48
N ALA A 119 -2.72 9.60 -24.28
CA ALA A 119 -3.97 9.60 -23.52
C ALA A 119 -5.03 8.70 -24.14
N LEU A 120 -5.15 8.73 -25.47
CA LEU A 120 -6.07 7.86 -26.21
C LEU A 120 -5.79 6.38 -25.95
N VAL A 121 -4.54 5.91 -26.07
CA VAL A 121 -4.19 4.49 -25.85
C VAL A 121 -4.28 4.07 -24.36
N LYS A 122 -4.35 5.03 -23.44
CA LYS A 122 -4.61 4.80 -22.01
C LYS A 122 -6.10 4.78 -21.66
N THR A 123 -7.00 5.11 -22.60
CA THR A 123 -8.43 5.10 -22.32
C THR A 123 -8.94 3.67 -22.06
N LYS A 124 -9.94 3.56 -21.17
CA LYS A 124 -10.59 2.27 -20.90
C LYS A 124 -11.23 1.68 -22.15
N ASP A 125 -11.77 2.52 -23.04
CA ASP A 125 -12.36 2.06 -24.30
C ASP A 125 -11.33 1.38 -25.20
N PHE A 126 -10.17 2.02 -25.43
CA PHE A 126 -9.10 1.42 -26.22
C PHE A 126 -8.60 0.10 -25.61
N LEU A 127 -8.35 0.06 -24.30
CA LEU A 127 -7.86 -1.14 -23.61
C LEU A 127 -8.89 -2.28 -23.64
N THR A 128 -10.18 -1.96 -23.45
CA THR A 128 -11.25 -2.97 -23.46
C THR A 128 -11.46 -3.53 -24.87
N ASN A 129 -11.57 -2.66 -25.87
CA ASN A 129 -11.76 -3.08 -27.26
C ASN A 129 -10.53 -3.83 -27.79
N GLY A 130 -9.31 -3.40 -27.40
CA GLY A 130 -8.09 -4.11 -27.76
C GLY A 130 -8.01 -5.50 -27.13
N ALA A 131 -8.41 -5.63 -25.86
CA ALA A 131 -8.41 -6.92 -25.15
C ALA A 131 -9.37 -7.93 -25.79
N LEU A 132 -10.54 -7.45 -26.26
CA LEU A 132 -11.52 -8.27 -26.99
C LEU A 132 -11.01 -8.73 -28.36
N ASN A 133 -10.12 -7.95 -28.98
CA ASN A 133 -9.54 -8.25 -30.28
C ASN A 133 -8.13 -8.87 -30.20
N MET A 134 -7.76 -9.48 -29.07
CA MET A 134 -6.48 -10.18 -28.95
C MET A 134 -6.57 -11.62 -29.48
N SER A 135 -5.54 -12.05 -30.20
CA SER A 135 -5.41 -13.41 -30.74
C SER A 135 -4.19 -14.15 -30.17
N GLY A 136 -4.26 -15.49 -30.12
CA GLY A 136 -3.20 -16.36 -29.61
C GLY A 136 -3.63 -17.26 -28.45
N SER A 137 -2.68 -18.03 -27.93
CA SER A 137 -2.88 -18.98 -26.83
C SER A 137 -3.14 -18.28 -25.49
N VAL A 138 -3.80 -18.97 -24.56
CA VAL A 138 -4.07 -18.47 -23.19
C VAL A 138 -2.75 -18.00 -22.55
N GLY A 139 -2.73 -16.77 -22.03
CA GLY A 139 -1.54 -16.13 -21.43
C GLY A 139 -0.54 -15.51 -22.41
N HIS A 140 -0.64 -15.77 -23.71
CA HIS A 140 0.23 -15.22 -24.76
C HIS A 140 -0.56 -14.59 -25.91
N LYS A 141 -1.70 -13.99 -25.59
CA LYS A 141 -2.53 -13.27 -26.56
C LYS A 141 -1.87 -11.94 -26.92
N ARG A 142 -2.07 -11.49 -28.17
CA ARG A 142 -1.59 -10.21 -28.69
C ARG A 142 -2.70 -9.41 -29.33
N VAL A 143 -2.70 -8.10 -29.13
CA VAL A 143 -3.53 -7.18 -29.91
C VAL A 143 -3.14 -7.27 -31.38
N THR A 144 -4.13 -7.56 -32.24
CA THR A 144 -3.87 -7.68 -33.67
C THR A 144 -3.54 -6.34 -34.28
N LYS A 145 -2.72 -6.37 -35.34
CA LYS A 145 -2.37 -5.18 -36.09
C LYS A 145 -3.61 -4.59 -36.78
N GLU A 146 -4.48 -5.46 -37.27
CA GLU A 146 -5.75 -5.09 -37.90
C GLU A 146 -6.68 -4.30 -36.96
N PHE A 147 -6.80 -4.71 -35.70
CA PHE A 147 -7.56 -3.93 -34.70
C PHE A 147 -6.99 -2.52 -34.58
N LEU A 148 -5.67 -2.43 -34.45
CA LEU A 148 -4.99 -1.15 -34.25
C LEU A 148 -5.19 -0.23 -35.46
N GLU A 149 -4.97 -0.74 -36.68
CA GLU A 149 -5.11 0.02 -37.91
C GLU A 149 -6.53 0.56 -38.12
N ASN A 150 -7.55 -0.22 -37.74
CA ASN A 150 -8.95 0.11 -37.95
C ASN A 150 -9.62 0.79 -36.74
N TYR A 151 -8.90 1.05 -35.64
CA TYR A 151 -9.48 1.70 -34.47
C TYR A 151 -9.80 3.16 -34.78
N GLY A 152 -11.10 3.43 -34.98
CA GLY A 152 -11.64 4.75 -35.32
C GLY A 152 -11.80 5.64 -34.09
N VAL A 153 -11.34 6.88 -34.20
CA VAL A 153 -11.36 7.84 -33.11
C VAL A 153 -11.73 9.24 -33.56
N PRO A 154 -12.36 10.02 -32.67
CA PRO A 154 -12.57 11.43 -32.90
C PRO A 154 -11.27 12.22 -32.64
N VAL A 155 -10.87 13.06 -33.59
CA VAL A 155 -9.61 13.79 -33.61
C VAL A 155 -9.88 15.30 -33.53
N PRO A 156 -9.50 15.97 -32.41
CA PRO A 156 -9.56 17.42 -32.31
C PRO A 156 -8.49 18.11 -33.18
N PRO A 157 -8.64 19.41 -33.49
CA PRO A 157 -7.55 20.22 -34.04
C PRO A 157 -6.30 20.19 -33.14
N LEU A 158 -5.10 20.31 -33.74
CA LEU A 158 -3.82 20.20 -33.02
C LEU A 158 -3.69 21.14 -31.81
N ALA A 159 -4.22 22.36 -31.91
CA ALA A 159 -4.22 23.30 -30.79
C ALA A 159 -5.04 22.77 -29.60
N GLU A 160 -6.20 22.18 -29.86
CA GLU A 160 -7.06 21.59 -28.83
C GLU A 160 -6.46 20.30 -28.28
N GLN A 161 -5.79 19.47 -29.10
CA GLN A 161 -5.05 18.30 -28.62
C GLN A 161 -4.02 18.66 -27.55
N LYS A 162 -3.25 19.75 -27.76
CA LYS A 162 -2.28 20.26 -26.77
C LYS A 162 -2.96 20.67 -25.47
N VAL A 163 -4.05 21.44 -25.55
CA VAL A 163 -4.82 21.88 -24.38
C VAL A 163 -5.39 20.69 -23.60
N ILE A 164 -5.90 19.67 -24.30
CA ILE A 164 -6.41 18.45 -23.67
C ILE A 164 -5.29 17.72 -22.93
N ALA A 165 -4.14 17.52 -23.57
CA ALA A 165 -2.99 16.85 -22.96
C ALA A 165 -2.49 17.58 -21.71
N GLU A 166 -2.30 18.89 -21.78
CA GLU A 166 -1.85 19.72 -20.64
C GLU A 166 -2.84 19.68 -19.47
N LYS A 167 -4.14 19.70 -19.75
CA LYS A 167 -5.18 19.56 -18.72
C LYS A 167 -5.14 18.18 -18.06
N LEU A 168 -4.93 17.12 -18.85
CA LEU A 168 -4.80 15.75 -18.31
C LEU A 168 -3.58 15.63 -17.40
N ASP A 169 -2.42 16.12 -17.83
CA ASP A 169 -1.20 16.13 -17.03
C ASP A 169 -1.43 16.85 -15.69
N THR A 170 -2.06 18.03 -15.74
CA THR A 170 -2.34 18.84 -14.53
C THR A 170 -3.29 18.13 -13.58
N LEU A 171 -4.42 17.61 -14.08
CA LEU A 171 -5.44 16.98 -13.25
C LEU A 171 -4.94 15.66 -12.65
N LEU A 172 -4.21 14.85 -13.42
CA LEU A 172 -3.70 13.58 -12.93
C LEU A 172 -2.56 13.77 -11.91
N ALA A 173 -1.74 14.82 -12.06
CA ALA A 173 -0.75 15.18 -11.05
C ALA A 173 -1.40 15.59 -9.70
N GLN A 174 -2.53 16.30 -9.75
CA GLN A 174 -3.30 16.64 -8.55
C GLN A 174 -3.89 15.40 -7.87
N VAL A 175 -4.36 14.42 -8.64
CA VAL A 175 -4.85 13.14 -8.13
C VAL A 175 -3.72 12.37 -7.44
N ASP A 176 -2.56 12.23 -8.07
CA ASP A 176 -1.40 11.53 -7.50
C ASP A 176 -0.91 12.21 -6.21
N SER A 177 -0.84 13.55 -6.18
CA SER A 177 -0.50 14.32 -4.98
C SER A 177 -1.50 14.10 -3.84
N THR A 178 -2.80 14.11 -4.15
CA THR A 178 -3.85 13.88 -3.16
C THR A 178 -3.79 12.48 -2.59
N LYS A 179 -3.57 11.47 -3.44
CA LYS A 179 -3.40 10.08 -3.03
C LYS A 179 -2.20 9.92 -2.09
N ALA A 180 -1.05 10.49 -2.44
CA ALA A 180 0.15 10.46 -1.60
C ALA A 180 -0.08 11.08 -0.21
N ARG A 181 -0.87 12.16 -0.13
CA ARG A 181 -1.27 12.78 1.16
C ARG A 181 -2.18 11.88 1.98
N LEU A 182 -3.16 11.23 1.36
CA LEU A 182 -4.07 10.30 2.03
C LEU A 182 -3.31 9.10 2.61
N GLU A 183 -2.31 8.58 1.89
CA GLU A 183 -1.48 7.45 2.34
C GLU A 183 -0.66 7.79 3.61
N GLN A 184 -0.40 9.06 3.89
CA GLN A 184 0.31 9.49 5.10
C GLN A 184 -0.58 9.60 6.36
N ILE A 185 -1.91 9.70 6.19
CA ILE A 185 -2.84 9.90 7.31
C ILE A 185 -2.72 8.83 8.41
N PRO A 186 -2.67 7.52 8.10
CA PRO A 186 -2.55 6.48 9.13
C PRO A 186 -1.31 6.64 10.01
N GLN A 187 -0.19 7.06 9.42
CA GLN A 187 1.07 7.26 10.15
C GLN A 187 1.01 8.50 11.05
N ILE A 188 0.40 9.59 10.57
CA ILE A 188 0.15 10.80 11.37
C ILE A 188 -0.75 10.46 12.56
N LEU A 189 -1.85 9.73 12.33
CA LEU A 189 -2.76 9.30 13.39
C LEU A 189 -2.06 8.39 14.42
N LYS A 190 -1.18 7.49 13.99
CA LYS A 190 -0.38 6.63 14.88
C LYS A 190 0.52 7.48 15.79
N ARG A 191 1.27 8.44 15.23
CA ARG A 191 2.16 9.33 15.99
C ARG A 191 1.39 10.24 16.94
N PHE A 192 0.26 10.79 16.49
CA PHE A 192 -0.59 11.63 17.32
C PHE A 192 -1.15 10.85 18.51
N ARG A 193 -1.69 9.65 18.29
CA ARG A 193 -2.18 8.77 19.38
C ARG A 193 -1.09 8.51 20.41
N GLN A 194 0.12 8.16 19.98
CA GLN A 194 1.23 7.93 20.91
C GLN A 194 1.61 9.19 21.70
N SER A 195 1.66 10.35 21.03
CA SER A 195 1.94 11.63 21.69
C SER A 195 0.90 11.99 22.76
N VAL A 196 -0.39 11.73 22.47
CA VAL A 196 -1.48 11.96 23.43
C VAL A 196 -1.41 10.98 24.61
N ILE A 197 -1.11 9.70 24.38
CA ILE A 197 -0.92 8.71 25.45
C ILE A 197 0.23 9.14 26.36
N VAL A 198 1.37 9.50 25.78
CA VAL A 198 2.54 10.01 26.52
C VAL A 198 2.16 11.23 27.36
N ALA A 199 1.47 12.22 26.77
CA ALA A 199 1.01 13.40 27.47
C ALA A 199 0.01 13.09 28.60
N ALA A 200 -0.79 12.04 28.46
CA ALA A 200 -1.71 11.58 29.50
C ALA A 200 -0.95 10.94 30.67
N VAL A 201 -0.01 10.04 30.37
CA VAL A 201 0.68 9.22 31.37
C VAL A 201 1.86 9.92 32.04
N ASN A 202 2.22 11.13 31.61
CA ASN A 202 3.17 12.00 32.28
C ASN A 202 2.51 13.24 32.92
N GLY A 203 1.17 13.31 32.94
CA GLY A 203 0.43 14.40 33.59
C GLY A 203 0.39 15.72 32.81
N GLN A 204 0.86 15.77 31.55
CA GLN A 204 0.79 16.98 30.72
C GLN A 204 -0.65 17.37 30.38
N LEU A 205 -1.57 16.41 30.23
CA LEU A 205 -2.99 16.68 30.00
C LEU A 205 -3.70 17.27 31.24
N THR A 206 -3.12 17.12 32.44
CA THR A 206 -3.68 17.59 33.71
C THR A 206 -2.89 18.74 34.32
N LYS A 207 -2.04 19.43 33.52
CA LYS A 207 -1.21 20.56 33.99
C LYS A 207 -1.98 21.59 34.81
N GLU A 208 -3.23 21.87 34.45
CA GLU A 208 -4.05 22.85 35.17
C GLU A 208 -4.35 22.44 36.62
N LEU A 209 -4.56 21.14 36.87
CA LEU A 209 -4.70 20.58 38.23
C LEU A 209 -3.40 20.70 39.04
N HIS A 210 -2.28 20.92 38.36
CA HIS A 210 -0.95 21.03 38.94
C HIS A 210 -0.40 22.47 38.89
N LYS A 211 -1.23 23.51 38.69
CA LYS A 211 -0.76 24.93 38.59
C LYS A 211 0.17 25.39 39.74
N LYS A 212 0.06 24.80 40.93
CA LYS A 212 0.95 25.06 42.09
C LYS A 212 2.13 24.09 42.23
N ASN A 213 2.12 22.97 41.52
CA ASN A 213 3.08 21.89 41.62
C ASN A 213 4.03 21.87 40.42
N LYS A 214 5.35 21.93 40.67
CA LYS A 214 6.36 21.81 39.62
C LYS A 214 6.39 20.39 39.07
N PHE A 215 6.83 20.24 37.82
CA PHE A 215 7.22 18.94 37.28
C PHE A 215 8.64 18.61 37.77
N LYS A 216 8.91 17.34 38.01
CA LYS A 216 10.25 16.82 38.32
C LYS A 216 10.68 15.81 37.26
N LEU A 217 11.96 15.84 36.92
CA LEU A 217 12.56 14.82 36.07
C LEU A 217 12.89 13.60 36.93
N THR A 218 12.57 12.42 36.43
CA THR A 218 12.88 11.16 37.09
C THR A 218 14.17 10.55 36.57
N GLU A 219 14.65 9.50 37.23
CA GLU A 219 15.80 8.70 36.79
C GLU A 219 15.57 8.02 35.43
N LEU A 220 14.31 7.85 35.03
CA LEU A 220 13.90 7.35 33.72
C LEU A 220 13.86 8.45 32.63
N ASN A 221 14.35 9.66 32.93
CA ASN A 221 14.24 10.85 32.07
C ASN A 221 12.79 11.22 31.70
N ILE A 222 11.83 10.90 32.57
CA ILE A 222 10.42 11.25 32.40
C ILE A 222 10.09 12.46 33.28
N SER A 223 9.49 13.48 32.68
CA SER A 223 8.99 14.63 33.44
C SER A 223 7.57 14.35 33.93
N ILE A 224 7.40 14.25 35.26
CA ILE A 224 6.11 13.95 35.91
C ILE A 224 5.74 15.03 36.92
N PRO A 225 4.46 15.20 37.30
CA PRO A 225 4.06 16.10 38.38
C PRO A 225 4.78 15.76 39.69
N SER A 226 5.19 16.77 40.48
CA SER A 226 5.97 16.56 41.71
C SER A 226 5.32 15.60 42.72
N LEU A 227 3.99 15.59 42.79
CA LEU A 227 3.19 14.72 43.66
C LEU A 227 3.20 13.25 43.25
N TRP A 228 3.53 12.95 42.00
CA TRP A 228 3.55 11.58 41.51
C TRP A 228 4.79 10.86 42.05
N LYS A 229 4.65 9.56 42.30
CA LYS A 229 5.73 8.67 42.74
C LYS A 229 5.97 7.62 41.68
N ILE A 230 7.23 7.24 41.51
CA ILE A 230 7.58 6.04 40.75
C ILE A 230 7.43 4.85 41.69
N SER A 231 6.81 3.79 41.19
CA SER A 231 6.61 2.53 41.89
C SER A 231 6.77 1.38 40.91
N GLU A 232 7.17 0.23 41.42
CA GLU A 232 7.23 -1.01 40.66
C GLU A 232 5.86 -1.67 40.63
N ILE A 233 5.49 -2.32 39.52
CA ILE A 233 4.18 -2.98 39.37
C ILE A 233 3.93 -3.99 40.50
N GLY A 234 4.96 -4.73 40.92
CA GLY A 234 4.88 -5.71 42.02
C GLY A 234 4.51 -5.12 43.38
N GLN A 235 4.59 -3.79 43.58
CA GLN A 235 4.19 -3.14 44.82
C GLN A 235 2.67 -2.93 44.92
N PHE A 236 1.95 -3.01 43.81
CA PHE A 236 0.51 -2.71 43.76
C PHE A 236 -0.32 -3.67 42.90
N ALA A 237 0.29 -4.69 42.30
CA ALA A 237 -0.38 -5.72 41.53
C ALA A 237 0.44 -7.02 41.48
N ASP A 238 -0.24 -8.12 41.21
CA ASP A 238 0.39 -9.42 40.93
C ASP A 238 0.69 -9.55 39.44
N VAL A 239 1.88 -10.04 39.08
CA VAL A 239 2.23 -10.41 37.70
C VAL A 239 2.29 -11.93 37.58
N LYS A 240 1.45 -12.51 36.71
CA LYS A 240 1.34 -13.96 36.53
C LYS A 240 1.43 -14.33 35.05
N GLY A 241 2.22 -15.34 34.71
CA GLY A 241 2.33 -15.83 33.33
C GLY A 241 1.11 -16.67 32.90
N GLY A 242 0.88 -16.77 31.59
CA GLY A 242 -0.02 -17.77 31.02
C GLY A 242 0.64 -19.14 30.87
N LYS A 243 -0.01 -20.06 30.12
CA LYS A 243 0.45 -21.45 29.98
C LYS A 243 0.26 -22.01 28.59
N ARG A 244 1.26 -22.74 28.10
CA ARG A 244 1.15 -23.58 26.90
C ARG A 244 0.13 -24.68 27.09
N LEU A 245 -0.48 -25.10 25.99
CA LEU A 245 -1.21 -26.36 25.95
C LEU A 245 -0.29 -27.53 26.36
N PRO A 246 -0.83 -28.53 27.07
CA PRO A 246 -0.13 -29.79 27.32
C PRO A 246 0.31 -30.44 26.00
N LYS A 247 1.38 -31.23 26.05
CA LYS A 247 1.96 -31.86 24.85
C LYS A 247 0.95 -32.82 24.22
N GLY A 248 0.67 -32.64 22.93
CA GLY A 248 -0.28 -33.46 22.17
C GLY A 248 -1.68 -32.87 22.08
N GLU A 249 -1.97 -31.83 22.86
CA GLU A 249 -3.28 -31.18 22.87
C GLU A 249 -3.42 -30.12 21.79
N SER A 250 -4.64 -29.88 21.34
CA SER A 250 -4.99 -28.88 20.34
C SER A 250 -6.20 -28.05 20.78
N LEU A 251 -6.31 -26.84 20.22
CA LEU A 251 -7.50 -26.01 20.38
C LEU A 251 -8.51 -26.34 19.29
N ILE A 252 -9.79 -26.18 19.61
CA ILE A 252 -10.89 -26.41 18.66
C ILE A 252 -11.67 -25.12 18.38
N ALA A 253 -12.34 -25.08 17.22
CA ALA A 253 -13.15 -23.93 16.81
C ALA A 253 -14.54 -23.93 17.45
N GLU A 254 -15.03 -25.09 17.88
CA GLU A 254 -16.32 -25.23 18.56
C GLU A 254 -16.26 -24.57 19.94
N ASN A 255 -17.32 -23.83 20.30
CA ASN A 255 -17.39 -23.12 21.56
C ASN A 255 -17.76 -24.06 22.71
N THR A 256 -16.74 -24.46 23.47
CA THR A 256 -16.89 -25.30 24.67
C THR A 256 -17.18 -24.51 25.95
N GLY A 257 -17.23 -23.17 25.87
CA GLY A 257 -17.29 -22.29 27.03
C GLY A 257 -15.92 -21.97 27.67
N PHE A 258 -14.82 -22.54 27.16
CA PHE A 258 -13.46 -22.33 27.68
C PHE A 258 -12.55 -21.64 26.66
N PRO A 259 -12.68 -20.31 26.46
CA PRO A 259 -11.87 -19.59 25.50
C PRO A 259 -10.38 -19.60 25.90
N TYR A 260 -9.51 -19.79 24.91
CA TYR A 260 -8.06 -19.66 25.06
C TYR A 260 -7.55 -18.44 24.29
N ILE A 261 -6.97 -17.47 25.00
CA ILE A 261 -6.47 -16.22 24.44
C ILE A 261 -5.05 -16.44 23.93
N ARG A 262 -4.85 -16.23 22.63
CA ARG A 262 -3.55 -16.33 21.96
C ARG A 262 -2.92 -14.95 21.79
N ALA A 263 -1.58 -14.90 21.70
CA ALA A 263 -0.83 -13.65 21.59
C ALA A 263 -1.27 -12.77 20.41
N GLY A 264 -1.64 -13.38 19.27
CA GLY A 264 -2.12 -12.62 18.11
C GLY A 264 -3.44 -11.86 18.32
N GLN A 265 -4.21 -12.23 19.34
CA GLN A 265 -5.47 -11.55 19.69
C GLN A 265 -5.26 -10.39 20.66
N LEU A 266 -4.11 -10.34 21.34
CA LEU A 266 -3.78 -9.33 22.34
C LEU A 266 -3.27 -8.07 21.64
N LYS A 267 -4.16 -7.19 21.19
CA LYS A 267 -3.81 -5.99 20.41
C LYS A 267 -4.71 -4.80 20.70
N ASN A 268 -4.22 -3.61 20.37
CA ASN A 268 -4.99 -2.36 20.39
C ASN A 268 -5.61 -2.02 21.76
N GLY A 269 -5.03 -2.51 22.86
CA GLY A 269 -5.56 -2.27 24.21
C GLY A 269 -6.69 -3.20 24.65
N THR A 270 -7.04 -4.22 23.85
CA THR A 270 -8.12 -5.18 24.14
C THR A 270 -7.79 -6.58 23.62
N VAL A 271 -8.71 -7.54 23.71
CA VAL A 271 -8.61 -8.86 23.11
C VAL A 271 -9.50 -8.90 21.86
N LEU A 272 -8.91 -9.21 20.71
CA LEU A 272 -9.59 -9.30 19.42
C LEU A 272 -10.36 -10.64 19.30
N PRO A 273 -11.65 -10.62 18.92
CA PRO A 273 -12.49 -11.83 18.87
C PRO A 273 -12.18 -12.74 17.67
N GLU A 274 -11.52 -12.23 16.64
CA GLU A 274 -11.32 -12.95 15.38
C GLU A 274 -10.48 -14.22 15.57
N GLY A 275 -11.01 -15.34 15.08
CA GLY A 275 -10.34 -16.64 15.16
C GLY A 275 -10.28 -17.22 16.58
N GLN A 276 -11.19 -16.85 17.49
CA GLN A 276 -11.26 -17.43 18.82
C GLN A 276 -11.28 -18.96 18.76
N LEU A 277 -10.43 -19.60 19.56
CA LEU A 277 -10.44 -21.06 19.75
C LEU A 277 -10.61 -21.41 21.22
N TYR A 278 -11.05 -22.64 21.47
CA TYR A 278 -11.49 -23.08 22.78
C TYR A 278 -10.74 -24.34 23.22
N LEU A 279 -10.68 -24.53 24.53
CA LEU A 279 -10.17 -25.73 25.18
C LEU A 279 -11.29 -26.75 25.35
N GLU A 280 -10.97 -28.03 25.24
CA GLU A 280 -11.84 -29.05 25.83
C GLU A 280 -11.78 -28.99 27.36
N GLU A 281 -12.86 -29.43 28.02
CA GLU A 281 -13.03 -29.30 29.48
C GLU A 281 -11.88 -29.98 30.26
N TYR A 282 -11.44 -31.18 29.83
CA TYR A 282 -10.35 -31.89 30.49
C TYR A 282 -9.01 -31.14 30.37
N ILE A 283 -8.75 -30.50 29.23
CA ILE A 283 -7.57 -29.67 29.02
C ILE A 283 -7.65 -28.46 29.94
N GLN A 284 -8.79 -27.77 29.99
CA GLN A 284 -9.01 -26.61 30.85
C GLN A 284 -8.74 -26.96 32.32
N LYS A 285 -9.26 -28.09 32.82
CA LYS A 285 -9.01 -28.55 34.19
C LYS A 285 -7.52 -28.69 34.50
N SER A 286 -6.72 -29.19 33.56
CA SER A 286 -5.27 -29.37 33.73
C SER A 286 -4.47 -28.05 33.84
N ILE A 287 -4.97 -26.97 33.23
CA ILE A 287 -4.35 -25.63 33.24
C ILE A 287 -5.25 -24.55 33.89
N SER A 288 -6.13 -24.97 34.79
CA SER A 288 -7.19 -24.14 35.41
C SER A 288 -6.68 -22.91 36.18
N ARG A 289 -5.41 -22.90 36.59
CA ARG A 289 -4.78 -21.77 37.29
C ARG A 289 -4.36 -20.62 36.37
N TYR A 290 -4.29 -20.84 35.06
CA TYR A 290 -3.76 -19.89 34.08
C TYR A 290 -4.87 -19.13 33.37
N THR A 291 -5.84 -18.65 34.15
CA THR A 291 -6.98 -17.88 33.68
C THR A 291 -6.80 -16.40 33.92
N VAL A 292 -7.55 -15.57 33.19
CA VAL A 292 -7.68 -14.13 33.41
C VAL A 292 -9.07 -13.79 33.92
N SER A 293 -9.19 -12.68 34.63
CA SER A 293 -10.47 -12.10 35.04
C SER A 293 -10.77 -10.83 34.24
N SER A 294 -12.04 -10.46 34.13
CA SER A 294 -12.39 -9.17 33.54
C SER A 294 -11.71 -8.04 34.30
N GLY A 295 -11.16 -7.07 33.56
CA GLY A 295 -10.45 -5.94 34.14
C GLY A 295 -8.98 -6.19 34.48
N ASP A 296 -8.52 -7.46 34.47
CA ASP A 296 -7.08 -7.77 34.48
C ASP A 296 -6.41 -7.05 33.29
N LEU A 297 -5.16 -6.64 33.46
CA LEU A 297 -4.36 -6.21 32.32
C LEU A 297 -3.55 -7.38 31.77
N TYR A 298 -3.14 -7.26 30.52
CA TYR A 298 -2.16 -8.16 29.91
C TYR A 298 -0.99 -7.37 29.34
N ILE A 299 0.14 -8.06 29.21
CA ILE A 299 1.26 -7.66 28.36
C ILE A 299 1.84 -8.90 27.68
N THR A 300 2.06 -8.83 26.39
CA THR A 300 2.75 -9.87 25.63
C THR A 300 4.26 -9.77 25.86
N ILE A 301 4.89 -10.91 26.09
CA ILE A 301 6.30 -10.99 26.53
C ILE A 301 7.18 -11.75 25.55
N VAL A 302 6.60 -12.41 24.54
CA VAL A 302 7.32 -13.21 23.55
C VAL A 302 6.67 -13.08 22.16
N GLY A 303 7.51 -13.07 21.12
CA GLY A 303 7.10 -13.17 19.72
C GLY A 303 6.88 -11.81 19.04
N ALA A 304 6.27 -11.84 17.85
CA ALA A 304 6.09 -10.66 16.99
C ALA A 304 5.13 -9.59 17.56
N CYS A 305 4.48 -9.86 18.69
CA CYS A 305 3.56 -8.94 19.35
C CYS A 305 4.13 -8.36 20.64
N ILE A 306 5.38 -8.69 21.02
CA ILE A 306 5.99 -8.27 22.30
C ILE A 306 5.73 -6.80 22.61
N GLY A 307 5.31 -6.52 23.85
CA GLY A 307 4.91 -5.18 24.28
C GLY A 307 3.43 -4.87 24.11
N ASP A 308 2.68 -5.56 23.24
CA ASP A 308 1.23 -5.36 23.13
C ASP A 308 0.58 -5.59 24.51
N ALA A 309 -0.17 -4.58 24.97
CA ALA A 309 -0.78 -4.54 26.29
C ALA A 309 -2.20 -4.00 26.23
N GLY A 310 -3.03 -4.34 27.22
CA GLY A 310 -4.44 -3.97 27.21
C GLY A 310 -5.20 -4.45 28.44
N ILE A 311 -6.52 -4.33 28.39
CA ILE A 311 -7.43 -4.80 29.44
C ILE A 311 -8.21 -6.00 28.91
N ILE A 312 -8.39 -7.00 29.75
CA ILE A 312 -9.25 -8.15 29.48
C ILE A 312 -10.72 -7.71 29.57
N PRO A 313 -11.51 -7.84 28.48
CA PRO A 313 -12.93 -7.46 28.50
C PRO A 313 -13.78 -8.56 29.14
N ASP A 314 -15.01 -8.20 29.52
CA ASP A 314 -15.94 -9.08 30.26
C ASP A 314 -16.18 -10.43 29.59
N VAL A 315 -16.24 -10.45 28.25
CA VAL A 315 -16.46 -11.67 27.45
C VAL A 315 -15.35 -12.72 27.62
N TYR A 316 -14.19 -12.33 28.13
CA TYR A 316 -13.04 -13.21 28.39
C TYR A 316 -12.81 -13.48 29.88
N ASN A 317 -13.77 -13.18 30.74
CA ASN A 317 -13.69 -13.56 32.14
C ASN A 317 -13.54 -15.09 32.27
N ASN A 318 -12.56 -15.53 33.07
CA ASN A 318 -12.14 -16.92 33.23
C ASN A 318 -11.50 -17.59 32.00
N ALA A 319 -11.17 -16.84 30.94
CA ALA A 319 -10.46 -17.37 29.78
C ALA A 319 -9.03 -17.80 30.15
N ASN A 320 -8.48 -18.81 29.48
CA ASN A 320 -7.09 -19.21 29.65
C ASN A 320 -6.14 -18.32 28.84
N LEU A 321 -5.00 -17.95 29.42
CA LEU A 321 -4.00 -17.10 28.78
C LEU A 321 -2.82 -17.90 28.25
N THR A 322 -2.35 -17.57 27.06
CA THR A 322 -1.13 -18.15 26.48
C THR A 322 0.13 -17.82 27.27
N GLU A 323 1.13 -18.71 27.23
CA GLU A 323 2.45 -18.50 27.85
C GLU A 323 3.21 -17.28 27.29
N ASN A 324 2.86 -16.83 26.09
CA ASN A 324 3.47 -15.68 25.44
C ASN A 324 2.98 -14.33 26.01
N ALA A 325 2.13 -14.36 27.04
CA ALA A 325 1.64 -13.19 27.72
C ALA A 325 1.66 -13.38 29.25
N ALA A 326 1.86 -12.27 29.94
CA ALA A 326 1.64 -12.15 31.38
C ALA A 326 0.37 -11.34 31.63
N LYS A 327 -0.37 -11.70 32.69
CA LYS A 327 -1.44 -10.89 33.24
C LYS A 327 -0.95 -10.09 34.43
N ILE A 328 -1.52 -8.91 34.61
CA ILE A 328 -1.38 -8.06 35.79
C ILE A 328 -2.75 -8.01 36.45
N CYS A 329 -2.87 -8.62 37.62
CA CYS A 329 -4.13 -8.82 38.33
C CYS A 329 -4.00 -8.34 39.79
N ASN A 330 -5.10 -8.39 40.55
CA ASN A 330 -5.12 -7.99 41.97
C ASN A 330 -4.57 -6.56 42.19
N LEU A 331 -4.97 -5.63 41.32
CA LEU A 331 -4.56 -4.24 41.46
C LEU A 331 -5.08 -3.65 42.78
N ASN A 332 -4.22 -2.92 43.47
CA ASN A 332 -4.61 -2.10 44.62
C ASN A 332 -5.74 -1.14 44.19
N GLU A 333 -6.73 -0.94 45.06
CA GLU A 333 -7.91 -0.09 44.83
C GLU A 333 -7.56 1.34 44.41
N ASN A 334 -6.38 1.83 44.78
CA ASN A 334 -5.88 3.16 44.39
C ASN A 334 -5.33 3.25 42.96
N ILE A 335 -5.25 2.13 42.23
CA ILE A 335 -4.69 2.08 40.87
C ILE A 335 -5.80 1.84 39.85
N PHE A 336 -6.00 2.84 38.99
CA PHE A 336 -6.95 2.72 37.89
C PHE A 336 -6.36 1.92 36.73
N ASN A 337 -6.93 0.74 36.44
CA ASN A 337 -6.41 -0.15 35.39
C ASN A 337 -6.32 0.51 34.01
N ARG A 338 -7.25 1.40 33.63
CA ARG A 338 -7.18 2.12 32.33
C ARG A 338 -5.97 3.04 32.25
N PHE A 339 -5.58 3.67 33.36
CA PHE A 339 -4.36 4.47 33.39
C PHE A 339 -3.13 3.60 33.19
N LEU A 340 -3.04 2.47 33.91
CA LEU A 340 -1.91 1.55 33.76
C LEU A 340 -1.85 0.96 32.34
N SER A 341 -3.00 0.61 31.75
CA SER A 341 -3.09 0.14 30.36
C SER A 341 -2.59 1.17 29.34
N LEU A 342 -2.82 2.46 29.58
CA LEU A 342 -2.27 3.53 28.74
C LEU A 342 -0.75 3.65 28.94
N TRP A 343 -0.27 3.55 30.19
CA TRP A 343 1.16 3.62 30.49
C TRP A 343 1.93 2.47 29.84
N LEU A 344 1.42 1.23 29.95
CA LEU A 344 2.02 0.05 29.32
C LEU A 344 2.12 0.19 27.79
N ARG A 345 1.20 0.92 27.15
CA ARG A 345 1.19 1.15 25.69
C ARG A 345 1.90 2.43 25.25
N SER A 346 2.40 3.21 26.19
CA SER A 346 3.14 4.44 25.89
C SER A 346 4.52 4.11 25.34
N SER A 347 5.09 5.03 24.56
CA SER A 347 6.44 4.84 24.00
C SER A 347 7.51 4.67 25.08
N TYR A 348 7.29 5.11 26.33
CA TYR A 348 8.22 4.88 27.44
C TYR A 348 8.48 3.42 27.78
N LEU A 349 7.56 2.50 27.43
CA LEU A 349 7.74 1.05 27.62
C LEU A 349 7.88 0.30 26.30
N GLN A 350 7.42 0.89 25.19
CA GLN A 350 7.39 0.25 23.87
C GLN A 350 8.65 0.50 23.03
N ASP A 351 9.41 1.55 23.37
CA ASP A 351 10.74 1.83 22.82
C ASP A 351 11.80 1.04 23.61
#